data_AF-A0A915ZW20-F1
#
_entry.id   AF-A0A915ZW20-F1
#
_cell.length_a   1.000
_cell.length_b   1.000
_cell.length_c   1.000
_cell.angle_alpha   90.00
_cell.angle_beta   90.00
_cell.angle_gamma   90.00
#
_symmetry.space_group_name_H-M   'P 1'
#
loop_
_entity.id
_entity.type
_entity.pdbx_description
1 polymer ?
#
loop_
_entity_poly.entity_id
_entity_poly.type
_entity_poly.pdbx_seq_one_letter_code
_entity_poly.pdbx_strand_id
1 'polypeptide(L)'
;TPGQNNVIRKQETVSGTQTTHFRKSTHRLELVSSRMRLQQQQLQQLQQQQKQQQKQQQLQQQQQQQQQQQLQQQLHQQQLQQQLHQHQMQQQLQQQQLQHQLQQQLQQQQQQQQQQQQQQQKQQQHQQQHQQQQQKLQQQQQKQMTSISQQSVVPKKLYEEFDPKKADLVLLKYTKEMLKKYIEEEPSGILRNGECTWSETEPYIREVHFPKFRKYLNDRGIQAQDIIISKCLKDLHISRRDLWNKKQRKLRELRSKEQFDNVEAQSPRSDGYVPFKRK
;
A
#
# COMPACT_ATOMS: atom_id res chain seq x y z
N THR A 1 6.30 -5.55 -43.82
CA THR A 1 6.15 -6.31 -45.08
C THR A 1 4.69 -6.64 -45.31
N PRO A 2 3.98 -5.96 -46.22
CA PRO A 2 2.66 -6.37 -46.65
C PRO A 2 2.70 -6.93 -48.07
N GLY A 3 2.38 -8.22 -48.21
CA GLY A 3 2.23 -8.89 -49.51
C GLY A 3 0.91 -8.48 -50.17
N GLN A 4 1.00 -7.69 -51.25
CA GLN A 4 -0.11 -7.38 -52.13
C GLN A 4 -0.20 -8.46 -53.22
N ASN A 5 -1.25 -9.29 -53.16
CA ASN A 5 -1.62 -10.21 -54.23
C ASN A 5 -2.34 -9.43 -55.35
N ASN A 6 -1.58 -8.95 -56.33
CA ASN A 6 -2.11 -8.43 -57.59
C ASN A 6 -2.46 -9.62 -58.51
N VAL A 7 -3.73 -10.04 -58.48
CA VAL A 7 -4.26 -10.97 -59.48
C VAL A 7 -4.48 -10.22 -60.80
N ILE A 8 -3.52 -10.38 -61.71
CA ILE A 8 -3.59 -9.95 -63.10
C ILE A 8 -4.66 -10.77 -63.81
N ARG A 9 -5.83 -10.17 -64.07
CA ARG A 9 -6.85 -10.79 -64.92
C ARG A 9 -6.54 -10.47 -66.38
N LYS A 10 -5.98 -11.44 -67.09
CA LYS A 10 -5.74 -11.41 -68.53
C LYS A 10 -7.04 -11.03 -69.25
N GLN A 11 -7.02 -9.93 -70.02
CA GLN A 11 -8.05 -9.64 -71.01
C GLN A 11 -7.66 -10.40 -72.28
N GLU A 12 -8.42 -11.42 -72.64
CA GLU A 12 -8.31 -12.03 -73.96
C GLU A 12 -8.99 -11.10 -74.97
N THR A 13 -8.18 -10.50 -75.85
CA THR A 13 -8.63 -9.82 -77.06
C THR A 13 -8.73 -10.89 -78.14
N VAL A 14 -9.93 -11.36 -78.45
CA VAL A 14 -10.16 -12.18 -79.64
C VAL A 14 -10.63 -11.26 -80.76
N SER A 15 -9.66 -10.70 -81.46
CA SER A 15 -9.83 -10.17 -82.82
C SER A 15 -9.63 -11.34 -83.78
N GLY A 16 -10.64 -11.66 -84.59
CA GLY A 16 -10.57 -12.80 -85.50
C GLY A 16 -11.83 -12.96 -86.34
N THR A 17 -11.90 -12.18 -87.41
CA THR A 17 -12.89 -12.23 -88.49
C THR A 17 -12.92 -13.64 -89.11
N GLN A 18 -14.02 -14.39 -88.91
CA GLN A 18 -14.37 -15.54 -89.74
C GLN A 18 -15.62 -15.22 -90.55
N THR A 19 -15.40 -14.89 -91.82
CA THR A 19 -16.43 -14.72 -92.84
C THR A 19 -16.82 -16.11 -93.33
N THR A 20 -17.97 -16.62 -92.89
CA THR A 20 -18.62 -17.78 -93.51
C THR A 20 -19.93 -17.33 -94.13
N HIS A 21 -19.94 -17.26 -95.46
CA HIS A 21 -21.11 -16.95 -96.26
C HIS A 21 -22.18 -18.04 -96.09
N PHE A 22 -23.29 -17.72 -95.43
CA PHE A 22 -24.51 -18.51 -95.56
C PHE A 22 -25.51 -17.79 -96.46
N ARG A 23 -25.82 -18.50 -97.55
CA ARG A 23 -26.80 -18.20 -98.58
C ARG A 23 -28.14 -17.83 -97.95
N LYS A 24 -28.76 -16.79 -98.52
CA LYS A 24 -30.14 -16.36 -98.31
C LYS A 24 -31.08 -17.58 -98.32
N SER A 25 -31.80 -17.78 -97.23
CA SER A 25 -33.07 -18.49 -97.22
C SER A 25 -34.13 -17.51 -96.73
N THR A 26 -34.85 -16.93 -97.67
CA THR A 26 -36.05 -16.11 -97.41
C THR A 26 -37.21 -17.04 -97.11
N HIS A 27 -37.31 -17.51 -95.87
CA HIS A 27 -38.53 -18.12 -95.37
C HIS A 27 -38.97 -17.43 -94.07
N ARG A 28 -39.96 -16.53 -94.24
CA ARG A 28 -41.08 -16.22 -93.34
C ARG A 28 -40.85 -16.51 -91.84
N LEU A 29 -40.38 -15.51 -91.09
CA LEU A 29 -40.37 -15.49 -89.62
C LEU A 29 -40.79 -14.11 -89.07
N GLU A 30 -41.92 -13.55 -89.52
CA GLU A 30 -42.41 -12.27 -88.96
C GLU A 30 -43.23 -12.42 -87.66
N LEU A 31 -43.59 -13.64 -87.24
CA LEU A 31 -44.36 -13.87 -86.00
C LEU A 31 -43.52 -14.26 -84.78
N VAL A 32 -42.24 -14.61 -84.95
CA VAL A 32 -41.36 -15.04 -83.85
C VAL A 32 -40.52 -13.87 -83.29
N SER A 33 -40.26 -12.83 -84.09
CA SER A 33 -39.43 -11.68 -83.69
C SER A 33 -40.10 -10.78 -82.65
N SER A 34 -41.41 -10.52 -82.78
CA SER A 34 -42.17 -9.72 -81.82
C SER A 34 -42.27 -10.39 -80.45
N ARG A 35 -42.47 -11.72 -80.41
CA ARG A 35 -42.52 -12.49 -79.17
C ARG A 35 -41.17 -12.50 -78.45
N MET A 36 -40.08 -12.68 -79.20
CA MET A 36 -38.72 -12.67 -78.66
C MET A 36 -38.34 -11.28 -78.13
N ARG A 37 -38.71 -10.20 -78.86
CA ARG A 37 -38.47 -8.82 -78.42
C ARG A 37 -39.25 -8.47 -77.16
N LEU A 38 -40.51 -8.91 -77.06
CA LEU A 38 -41.34 -8.73 -75.85
C LEU A 38 -40.76 -9.49 -74.65
N GLN A 39 -40.31 -10.74 -74.86
CA GLN A 39 -39.67 -11.55 -73.82
C GLN A 39 -38.35 -10.92 -73.34
N GLN A 40 -37.55 -10.37 -74.26
CA GLN A 40 -36.31 -9.68 -73.93
C GLN A 40 -36.57 -8.38 -73.15
N GLN A 41 -37.61 -7.62 -73.50
CA GLN A 41 -38.03 -6.43 -72.72
C GLN A 41 -38.49 -6.81 -71.31
N GLN A 42 -39.24 -7.90 -71.17
CA GLN A 42 -39.74 -8.36 -69.87
C GLN A 42 -38.59 -8.83 -68.95
N LEU A 43 -37.58 -9.53 -69.50
CA LEU A 43 -36.35 -9.89 -68.78
C LEU A 43 -35.55 -8.66 -68.35
N GLN A 44 -35.47 -7.62 -69.19
CA GLN A 44 -34.73 -6.40 -68.86
C GLN A 44 -35.41 -5.60 -67.74
N GLN A 45 -36.76 -5.54 -67.74
CA GLN A 45 -37.52 -4.96 -66.62
C GLN A 45 -37.32 -5.74 -65.32
N LEU A 46 -37.37 -7.08 -65.37
CA LEU A 46 -37.16 -7.91 -64.18
C LEU A 46 -35.76 -7.71 -63.60
N GLN A 47 -34.74 -7.64 -64.46
CA GLN A 47 -33.36 -7.39 -64.04
C GLN A 47 -33.18 -5.98 -63.44
N GLN A 48 -33.84 -4.95 -63.98
CA GLN A 48 -33.82 -3.61 -63.38
C GLN A 48 -34.49 -3.58 -62.00
N GLN A 49 -35.62 -4.26 -61.85
CA GLN A 49 -36.36 -4.31 -60.59
C GLN A 49 -35.55 -5.04 -59.50
N GLN A 50 -34.87 -6.13 -59.86
CA GLN A 50 -33.99 -6.86 -58.95
C GLN A 50 -32.76 -6.02 -58.53
N LYS A 51 -32.19 -5.23 -59.46
CA LYS A 51 -31.10 -4.29 -59.16
C LYS A 51 -31.54 -3.17 -58.21
N GLN A 52 -32.76 -2.66 -58.36
CA GLN A 52 -33.30 -1.66 -57.44
C GLN A 52 -33.50 -2.22 -56.02
N GLN A 53 -34.03 -3.45 -55.89
CA GLN A 53 -34.15 -4.10 -54.57
C GLN A 53 -32.80 -4.34 -53.89
N GLN A 54 -31.78 -4.82 -54.63
CA GLN A 54 -30.43 -4.98 -54.07
C GLN A 54 -29.84 -3.65 -53.61
N LYS A 55 -30.01 -2.58 -54.41
CA LYS A 55 -29.50 -1.25 -54.05
C LYS A 55 -30.17 -0.71 -52.79
N GLN A 56 -31.46 -0.98 -52.61
CA GLN A 56 -32.21 -0.55 -51.43
C GLN A 56 -31.78 -1.30 -50.17
N GLN A 57 -31.57 -2.62 -50.25
CA GLN A 57 -31.02 -3.41 -49.13
C GLN A 57 -29.60 -2.96 -48.76
N GLN A 58 -28.76 -2.67 -49.75
CA GLN A 58 -27.39 -2.22 -49.51
C GLN A 58 -27.34 -0.84 -48.83
N LEU A 59 -28.23 0.09 -49.23
CA LEU A 59 -28.37 1.38 -48.54
C LEU A 59 -28.82 1.21 -47.09
N GLN A 60 -29.76 0.30 -46.83
CA GLN A 60 -30.28 0.06 -45.49
C GLN A 60 -29.19 -0.54 -44.57
N GLN A 61 -28.39 -1.49 -45.06
CA GLN A 61 -27.24 -2.01 -44.31
C GLN A 61 -26.20 -0.93 -44.04
N GLN A 62 -25.88 -0.09 -45.03
CA GLN A 62 -24.90 0.97 -44.87
C GLN A 62 -25.35 2.00 -43.83
N GLN A 63 -26.63 2.36 -43.82
CA GLN A 63 -27.18 3.29 -42.83
C GLN A 63 -27.15 2.70 -41.41
N GLN A 64 -27.46 1.40 -41.27
CA GLN A 64 -27.42 0.72 -39.97
C GLN A 64 -25.99 0.63 -39.41
N GLN A 65 -25.01 0.36 -40.28
CA GLN A 65 -23.60 0.30 -39.90
C GLN A 65 -23.06 1.67 -39.46
N GLN A 66 -23.49 2.74 -40.14
CA GLN A 66 -23.09 4.11 -39.80
C GLN A 66 -23.68 4.55 -38.45
N GLN A 67 -24.94 4.18 -38.18
CA GLN A 67 -25.59 4.46 -36.89
C GLN A 67 -24.92 3.71 -35.74
N GLN A 68 -24.50 2.46 -35.97
CA GLN A 68 -23.78 1.66 -34.98
C GLN A 68 -22.38 2.22 -34.66
N GLN A 69 -21.66 2.72 -35.69
CA GLN A 69 -20.37 3.41 -35.48
C GLN A 69 -20.52 4.72 -34.69
N GLN A 70 -21.56 5.52 -34.96
CA GLN A 70 -21.83 6.74 -34.20
C GLN A 70 -22.09 6.44 -32.73
N LEU A 71 -22.91 5.42 -32.45
CA LEU A 71 -23.21 5.03 -31.07
C LEU A 71 -21.95 4.56 -30.33
N GLN A 72 -21.11 3.78 -31.01
CA GLN A 72 -19.85 3.29 -30.43
C GLN A 72 -18.87 4.43 -30.13
N GLN A 73 -18.75 5.44 -31.02
CA GLN A 73 -17.94 6.63 -30.76
C GLN A 73 -18.47 7.44 -29.57
N GLN A 74 -19.80 7.59 -29.45
CA GLN A 74 -20.40 8.34 -28.35
C GLN A 74 -20.17 7.64 -27.01
N LEU A 75 -20.31 6.31 -26.98
CA LEU A 75 -20.06 5.51 -25.78
C LEU A 75 -18.59 5.57 -25.35
N HIS A 76 -17.67 5.51 -26.31
CA HIS A 76 -16.24 5.61 -26.04
C HIS A 76 -15.87 6.99 -25.49
N GLN A 77 -16.45 8.07 -26.05
CA GLN A 77 -16.21 9.43 -25.58
C GLN A 77 -16.73 9.63 -24.14
N GLN A 78 -17.90 9.05 -23.81
CA GLN A 78 -18.45 9.10 -22.47
C GLN A 78 -17.58 8.32 -21.46
N GLN A 79 -17.06 7.16 -21.86
CA GLN A 79 -16.16 6.36 -21.01
C GLN A 79 -14.84 7.09 -20.73
N LEU A 80 -14.28 7.76 -21.73
CA LEU A 80 -13.06 8.57 -21.58
C LEU A 80 -13.29 9.73 -20.61
N GLN A 81 -14.45 10.40 -20.70
CA GLN A 81 -14.80 11.50 -19.82
C GLN A 81 -14.99 11.04 -18.36
N GLN A 82 -15.57 9.86 -18.13
CA GLN A 82 -15.65 9.25 -16.80
C GLN A 82 -14.27 8.91 -16.23
N GLN A 83 -13.37 8.33 -17.02
CA GLN A 83 -12.00 8.03 -16.56
C GLN A 83 -11.24 9.30 -16.19
N LEU A 84 -11.34 10.35 -16.99
CA LEU A 84 -10.72 11.65 -16.73
C LEU A 84 -11.23 12.26 -15.42
N HIS A 85 -12.55 12.23 -15.20
CA HIS A 85 -13.14 12.74 -13.96
C HIS A 85 -12.70 11.95 -12.73
N GLN A 86 -12.65 10.62 -12.85
CA GLN A 86 -12.19 9.75 -11.75
C GLN A 86 -10.71 10.00 -11.42
N HIS A 87 -9.87 10.20 -12.44
CA HIS A 87 -8.45 10.50 -12.26
C HIS A 87 -8.23 11.88 -11.60
N GLN A 88 -9.01 12.89 -12.01
CA GLN A 88 -8.97 14.23 -11.40
C GLN A 88 -9.34 14.18 -9.92
N MET A 89 -10.40 13.45 -9.56
CA MET A 89 -10.82 13.25 -8.17
C MET A 89 -9.73 12.57 -7.33
N GLN A 90 -9.09 11.54 -7.87
CA GLN A 90 -8.00 10.84 -7.19
C GLN A 90 -6.78 11.74 -6.96
N GLN A 91 -6.44 12.59 -7.94
CA GLN A 91 -5.35 13.54 -7.82
C GLN A 91 -5.64 14.63 -6.77
N GLN A 92 -6.90 15.10 -6.69
CA GLN A 92 -7.32 16.07 -5.67
C GLN A 92 -7.26 15.47 -4.26
N LEU A 93 -7.69 14.22 -4.09
CA LEU A 93 -7.62 13.51 -2.81
C LEU A 93 -6.17 13.32 -2.34
N GLN A 94 -5.26 13.00 -3.27
CA GLN A 94 -3.84 12.85 -2.96
C GLN A 94 -3.20 14.18 -2.52
N GLN A 95 -3.56 15.29 -3.17
CA GLN A 95 -3.10 16.62 -2.77
C GLN A 95 -3.60 17.00 -1.36
N GLN A 96 -4.85 16.67 -1.04
CA GLN A 96 -5.43 16.95 0.26
C GLN A 96 -4.78 16.11 1.38
N GLN A 97 -4.46 14.84 1.12
CA GLN A 97 -3.68 14.01 2.05
C GLN A 97 -2.28 14.57 2.31
N LEU A 98 -1.58 15.02 1.26
CA LEU A 98 -0.24 15.61 1.42
C LEU A 98 -0.28 16.87 2.29
N GLN A 99 -1.28 17.74 2.06
CA GLN A 99 -1.44 18.97 2.84
C GLN A 99 -1.74 18.65 4.31
N HIS A 100 -2.58 17.65 4.59
CA HIS A 100 -2.89 17.22 5.95
C HIS A 100 -1.67 16.62 6.67
N GLN A 101 -0.85 15.84 5.95
CA GLN A 101 0.37 15.26 6.50
C GLN A 101 1.40 16.35 6.84
N LEU A 102 1.56 17.35 5.97
CA LEU A 102 2.46 18.47 6.21
C LEU A 102 2.01 19.31 7.42
N GLN A 103 0.70 19.51 7.58
CA GLN A 103 0.13 20.24 8.71
C GLN A 103 0.33 19.49 10.04
N GLN A 104 0.16 18.17 10.07
CA GLN A 104 0.49 17.37 11.27
C GLN A 104 1.98 17.44 11.62
N GLN A 105 2.86 17.43 10.62
CA GLN A 105 4.30 17.50 10.86
C GLN A 105 4.71 18.85 11.44
N LEU A 106 4.14 19.96 10.94
CA LEU A 106 4.36 21.29 11.53
C LEU A 106 3.86 21.36 12.97
N GLN A 107 2.69 20.77 13.26
CA GLN A 107 2.11 20.80 14.60
C GLN A 107 2.97 20.01 15.60
N GLN A 108 3.50 18.85 15.21
CA GLN A 108 4.47 18.11 16.03
C GLN A 108 5.75 18.91 16.28
N GLN A 109 6.29 19.56 15.25
CA GLN A 109 7.51 20.35 15.40
C GLN A 109 7.31 21.52 16.38
N GLN A 110 6.16 22.21 16.30
CA GLN A 110 5.84 23.31 17.21
C GLN A 110 5.68 22.82 18.66
N GLN A 111 5.04 21.65 18.86
CA GLN A 111 4.87 21.07 20.19
C GLN A 111 6.20 20.62 20.81
N GLN A 112 7.11 20.09 19.99
CA GLN A 112 8.45 19.69 20.43
C GLN A 112 9.29 20.92 20.84
N GLN A 113 9.18 22.02 20.10
CA GLN A 113 9.87 23.28 20.43
C GLN A 113 9.34 23.89 21.74
N GLN A 114 8.03 23.81 21.98
CA GLN A 114 7.42 24.29 23.22
C GLN A 114 7.84 23.45 24.44
N GLN A 115 7.94 22.12 24.27
CA GLN A 115 8.46 21.23 25.32
C GLN A 115 9.93 21.54 25.65
N GLN A 116 10.75 21.84 24.64
CA GLN A 116 12.16 22.15 24.84
C GLN A 116 12.36 23.47 25.61
N GLN A 117 11.56 24.51 25.32
CA GLN A 117 11.55 25.75 26.10
C GLN A 117 11.12 25.51 27.56
N GLN A 118 10.10 24.70 27.80
CA GLN A 118 9.65 24.38 29.15
C GLN A 118 10.72 23.60 29.95
N GLN A 119 11.47 22.74 29.27
CA GLN A 119 12.56 21.99 29.89
C GLN A 119 13.74 22.90 30.26
N GLN A 120 14.07 23.88 29.41
CA GLN A 120 15.08 24.89 29.72
C GLN A 120 14.68 25.76 30.93
N GLN A 121 13.43 26.20 31.01
CA GLN A 121 12.93 26.95 32.18
C GLN A 121 13.01 26.13 33.46
N LYS A 122 12.59 24.85 33.44
CA LYS A 122 12.71 23.97 34.61
C LYS A 122 14.17 23.76 35.00
N GLN A 123 15.08 23.67 34.04
CA GLN A 123 16.51 23.48 34.33
C GLN A 123 17.13 24.72 34.99
N GLN A 124 16.79 25.93 34.53
CA GLN A 124 17.21 27.17 35.20
C GLN A 124 16.63 27.27 36.62
N GLN A 125 15.35 26.92 36.81
CA GLN A 125 14.72 26.96 38.12
C GLN A 125 15.35 25.95 39.09
N HIS A 126 15.69 24.75 38.62
CA HIS A 126 16.40 23.75 39.41
C HIS A 126 17.82 24.19 39.76
N GLN A 127 18.51 24.88 38.84
CA GLN A 127 19.86 25.38 39.08
C GLN A 127 19.88 26.46 40.18
N GLN A 128 18.91 27.38 40.19
CA GLN A 128 18.76 28.35 41.28
C GLN A 128 18.44 27.67 42.62
N GLN A 129 17.56 26.66 42.61
CA GLN A 129 17.21 25.92 43.83
C GLN A 129 18.40 25.14 44.39
N HIS A 130 19.21 24.55 43.52
CA HIS A 130 20.41 23.81 43.92
C HIS A 130 21.48 24.73 44.52
N GLN A 131 21.62 25.95 43.98
CA GLN A 131 22.56 26.93 44.51
C GLN A 131 22.15 27.44 45.91
N GLN A 132 20.86 27.65 46.16
CA GLN A 132 20.34 27.94 47.50
C GLN A 132 20.53 26.77 48.48
N GLN A 133 20.36 25.54 48.02
CA GLN A 133 20.53 24.36 48.86
C GLN A 133 22.01 24.13 49.22
N GLN A 134 22.94 24.40 48.31
CA GLN A 134 24.38 24.34 48.58
C GLN A 134 24.82 25.36 49.64
N GLN A 135 24.31 26.60 49.60
CA GLN A 135 24.60 27.59 50.65
C GLN A 135 24.07 27.15 52.02
N LYS A 136 22.88 26.53 52.09
CA LYS A 136 22.36 25.96 53.34
C LYS A 136 23.19 24.77 53.82
N LEU A 137 23.61 23.87 52.93
CA LEU A 137 24.46 22.72 53.26
C LEU A 137 25.85 23.16 53.76
N GLN A 138 26.41 24.26 53.23
CA GLN A 138 27.69 24.79 53.71
C GLN A 138 27.56 25.40 55.12
N GLN A 139 26.44 26.05 55.44
CA GLN A 139 26.14 26.47 56.83
C GLN A 139 25.82 25.28 57.76
N GLN A 140 25.28 24.18 57.22
CA GLN A 140 24.96 23.00 58.01
C GLN A 140 26.18 22.09 58.26
N GLN A 141 27.14 22.01 57.34
CA GLN A 141 28.42 21.31 57.57
C GLN A 141 29.30 22.01 58.62
N GLN A 142 29.14 23.32 58.84
CA GLN A 142 29.74 23.97 60.01
C GLN A 142 29.05 23.62 61.33
N LYS A 143 27.83 23.04 61.30
CA LYS A 143 27.07 22.61 62.49
C LYS A 143 27.01 21.10 62.70
N GLN A 144 27.51 20.29 61.77
CA GLN A 144 27.52 18.83 61.87
C GLN A 144 28.93 18.27 61.63
N MET A 145 29.84 18.61 62.54
CA MET A 145 30.90 17.71 63.01
C MET A 145 30.35 16.76 64.10
N THR A 146 29.15 16.21 63.85
CA THR A 146 28.54 15.13 64.62
C THR A 146 27.64 14.34 63.69
N SER A 147 27.79 13.01 63.77
CA SER A 147 26.92 11.97 63.23
C SER A 147 26.86 11.73 61.71
N ILE A 148 27.65 10.73 61.34
CA ILE A 148 27.50 9.70 60.31
C ILE A 148 26.04 9.21 60.10
N SER A 149 25.56 9.10 58.84
CA SER A 149 25.13 7.83 58.21
C SER A 149 24.40 7.98 56.87
N GLN A 150 24.99 7.31 55.88
CA GLN A 150 24.45 6.68 54.66
C GLN A 150 22.95 6.84 54.32
N GLN A 151 22.67 7.52 53.19
CA GLN A 151 21.56 7.17 52.30
C GLN A 151 21.99 7.22 50.84
N SER A 152 21.80 6.11 50.14
CA SER A 152 22.13 5.88 48.74
C SER A 152 21.22 6.70 47.82
N VAL A 153 21.78 7.72 47.18
CA VAL A 153 21.11 8.49 46.13
C VAL A 153 21.24 7.71 44.81
N VAL A 154 20.16 7.11 44.33
CA VAL A 154 20.11 6.55 42.97
C VAL A 154 20.03 7.73 41.98
N PRO A 155 21.00 7.90 41.06
CA PRO A 155 21.02 9.05 40.15
C PRO A 155 19.80 9.08 39.21
N LYS A 156 19.13 10.24 39.13
CA LYS A 156 17.96 10.47 38.26
C LYS A 156 18.27 10.41 36.74
N LYS A 157 19.54 10.34 36.34
CA LYS A 157 19.98 10.15 34.94
C LYS A 157 20.78 8.85 34.84
N LEU A 158 20.08 7.72 34.78
CA LEU A 158 20.70 6.39 34.66
C LEU A 158 20.96 5.98 33.20
N TYR A 159 20.35 6.68 32.25
CA TYR A 159 20.59 6.51 30.82
C TYR A 159 21.62 7.53 30.33
N GLU A 160 22.87 7.35 30.77
CA GLU A 160 23.99 7.88 30.00
C GLU A 160 24.03 7.11 28.67
N GLU A 161 24.26 7.81 27.57
CA GLU A 161 24.21 7.23 26.23
C GLU A 161 25.26 6.11 26.11
N PHE A 162 24.81 4.89 25.82
CA PHE A 162 25.70 3.73 25.72
C PHE A 162 26.65 3.93 24.53
N ASP A 163 27.92 4.20 24.81
CA ASP A 163 28.96 4.29 23.79
C ASP A 163 29.59 2.90 23.57
N PRO A 164 29.32 2.22 22.43
CA PRO A 164 29.87 0.90 22.14
C PRO A 164 31.40 0.90 22.04
N LYS A 165 32.06 2.04 21.85
CA LYS A 165 33.53 2.14 21.79
C LYS A 165 34.19 2.15 23.17
N LYS A 166 33.44 2.48 24.22
CA LYS A 166 33.92 2.55 25.61
C LYS A 166 33.48 1.37 26.46
N ALA A 167 32.53 0.57 25.96
CA ALA A 167 31.95 -0.53 26.69
C ALA A 167 32.73 -1.84 26.49
N ASP A 168 32.94 -2.58 27.57
CA ASP A 168 33.43 -3.95 27.51
C ASP A 168 32.33 -4.86 26.92
N LEU A 169 32.50 -5.22 25.65
CA LEU A 169 31.57 -6.06 24.90
C LEU A 169 31.50 -7.49 25.42
N VAL A 170 32.58 -8.00 26.01
CA VAL A 170 32.62 -9.34 26.62
C VAL A 170 31.77 -9.34 27.88
N LEU A 171 31.96 -8.34 28.74
CA LEU A 171 31.15 -8.15 29.94
C LEU A 171 29.68 -7.91 29.59
N LEU A 172 29.39 -7.13 28.55
CA LEU A 172 28.01 -6.92 28.08
C LEU A 172 27.36 -8.24 27.64
N LYS A 173 28.07 -9.05 26.85
CA LYS A 173 27.57 -10.36 26.41
C LYS A 173 27.30 -11.27 27.61
N TYR A 174 28.23 -11.32 28.56
CA TYR A 174 28.07 -12.14 29.76
C TYR A 174 26.92 -11.67 30.66
N THR A 175 26.78 -10.35 30.85
CA THR A 175 25.66 -9.75 31.59
C THR A 175 24.31 -10.06 30.92
N LYS A 176 24.24 -10.08 29.58
CA LYS A 176 23.02 -10.49 28.86
C LYS A 176 22.63 -11.94 29.13
N GLU A 177 23.60 -12.85 29.20
CA GLU A 177 23.33 -14.24 29.56
C GLU A 177 22.86 -14.39 31.01
N MET A 178 23.46 -13.64 31.94
CA MET A 178 22.99 -13.62 33.33
C MET A 178 21.59 -13.03 33.45
N LEU A 179 21.24 -12.03 32.63
CA LEU A 179 19.91 -11.45 32.62
C LEU A 179 18.85 -12.48 32.24
N LYS A 180 19.15 -13.37 31.29
CA LYS A 180 18.23 -14.47 30.92
C LYS A 180 17.96 -15.38 32.13
N LYS A 181 19.02 -15.81 32.83
CA LYS A 181 18.90 -16.64 34.04
C LYS A 181 18.12 -15.94 35.15
N TYR A 182 18.39 -14.65 35.37
CA TYR A 182 17.66 -13.84 36.35
C TYR A 182 16.14 -13.83 36.09
N ILE A 183 15.70 -13.72 34.84
CA ILE A 183 14.27 -13.69 34.49
C ILE A 183 13.62 -15.07 34.65
N GLU A 184 14.39 -16.14 34.47
CA GLU A 184 13.93 -17.51 34.73
C GLU A 184 13.73 -17.75 36.23
N GLU A 185 14.63 -17.22 37.07
CA GLU A 185 14.56 -17.31 38.53
C GLU A 185 13.48 -16.37 39.12
N GLU A 186 13.37 -15.13 38.63
CA GLU A 186 12.40 -14.11 39.07
C GLU A 186 11.47 -13.72 37.89
N PRO A 187 10.44 -14.54 37.59
CA PRO A 187 9.56 -14.28 36.47
C PRO A 187 8.76 -12.99 36.69
N SER A 188 8.90 -12.05 35.75
CA SER A 188 8.15 -10.80 35.75
C SER A 188 7.26 -10.72 34.51
N GLY A 189 5.95 -10.55 34.71
CA GLY A 189 5.00 -10.39 33.61
C GLY A 189 5.36 -9.20 32.71
N ILE A 190 5.88 -8.13 33.31
CA ILE A 190 6.32 -6.91 32.62
C ILE A 190 7.55 -7.18 31.75
N LEU A 191 8.55 -7.90 32.27
CA LEU A 191 9.75 -8.25 31.50
C LEU A 191 9.55 -9.43 30.52
N ARG A 192 8.48 -10.21 30.69
CA ARG A 192 8.23 -11.42 29.88
C ARG A 192 7.42 -11.14 28.62
N ASN A 193 6.38 -10.32 28.70
CA ASN A 193 5.32 -10.30 27.68
C ASN A 193 5.50 -9.22 26.60
N GLY A 194 6.24 -8.13 26.87
CA GLY A 194 6.50 -7.06 25.90
C GLY A 194 5.26 -6.26 25.47
N GLU A 195 4.15 -6.36 26.21
CA GLU A 195 2.87 -5.74 25.85
C GLU A 195 2.82 -4.23 26.09
N CYS A 196 3.58 -3.74 27.08
CA CYS A 196 3.68 -2.33 27.41
C CYS A 196 4.84 -1.65 26.65
N THR A 197 4.77 -0.34 26.48
CA THR A 197 5.85 0.46 25.89
C THR A 197 6.99 0.68 26.88
N TRP A 198 8.14 1.14 26.38
CA TRP A 198 9.28 1.42 27.24
C TRP A 198 8.96 2.52 28.27
N SER A 199 8.33 3.62 27.84
CA SER A 199 8.01 4.74 28.73
C SER A 199 7.10 4.36 29.89
N GLU A 200 6.21 3.38 29.71
CA GLU A 200 5.31 2.87 30.74
C GLU A 200 6.02 1.95 31.74
N THR A 201 6.98 1.17 31.26
CA THR A 201 7.66 0.12 32.05
C THR A 201 8.97 0.59 32.65
N GLU A 202 9.60 1.62 32.10
CA GLU A 202 10.88 2.16 32.54
C GLU A 202 10.90 2.48 34.05
N PRO A 203 9.91 3.20 34.63
CA PRO A 203 9.95 3.52 36.06
C PRO A 203 9.99 2.27 36.93
N TYR A 204 9.15 1.28 36.59
CA TYR A 204 9.09 0.00 37.29
C TYR A 204 10.39 -0.80 37.14
N ILE A 205 10.94 -0.88 35.94
CA ILE A 205 12.20 -1.58 35.67
C ILE A 205 13.34 -0.93 36.45
N ARG A 206 13.38 0.41 36.50
CA ARG A 206 14.41 1.17 37.23
C ARG A 206 14.31 0.97 38.75
N GLU A 207 13.11 0.95 39.30
CA GLU A 207 12.91 0.91 40.75
C GLU A 207 12.97 -0.51 41.31
N VAL A 208 12.55 -1.50 40.53
CA VAL A 208 12.42 -2.89 40.99
C VAL A 208 13.51 -3.77 40.38
N HIS A 209 13.57 -3.87 39.05
CA HIS A 209 14.43 -4.85 38.40
C HIS A 209 15.90 -4.44 38.34
N PHE A 210 16.19 -3.15 38.16
CA PHE A 210 17.57 -2.66 38.13
C PHE A 210 18.34 -2.98 39.42
N PRO A 211 17.87 -2.59 40.63
CA PRO A 211 18.60 -2.92 41.86
C PRO A 211 18.64 -4.42 42.14
N LYS A 212 17.56 -5.15 41.87
CA LYS A 212 17.52 -6.62 42.04
C LYS A 212 18.53 -7.31 41.12
N PHE A 213 18.56 -6.95 39.84
CA PHE A 213 19.47 -7.56 38.88
C PHE A 213 20.93 -7.16 39.16
N ARG A 214 21.18 -5.92 39.59
CA ARG A 214 22.51 -5.50 40.07
C ARG A 214 22.97 -6.35 41.25
N LYS A 215 22.09 -6.58 42.23
CA LYS A 215 22.38 -7.46 43.37
C LYS A 215 22.66 -8.90 42.90
N TYR A 216 21.83 -9.43 42.01
CA TYR A 216 21.99 -10.76 41.42
C TYR A 216 23.35 -10.98 40.75
N LEU A 217 23.86 -9.96 40.04
CA LEU A 217 25.18 -9.97 39.42
C LEU A 217 26.29 -9.94 40.47
N ASN A 218 26.17 -9.06 41.46
CA ASN A 218 27.14 -8.95 42.55
C ASN A 218 27.24 -10.26 43.36
N ASP A 219 26.12 -10.91 43.66
CA ASP A 219 26.06 -12.19 44.38
C ASP A 219 26.80 -13.31 43.62
N ARG A 220 26.97 -13.16 42.30
CA ARG A 220 27.71 -14.08 41.41
C ARG A 220 29.12 -13.59 41.08
N GLY A 221 29.60 -12.54 41.76
CA GLY A 221 30.94 -11.97 41.58
C GLY A 221 31.10 -11.14 40.30
N ILE A 222 30.00 -10.69 39.68
CA ILE A 222 30.03 -9.96 38.41
C ILE A 222 29.83 -8.47 38.68
N GLN A 223 30.90 -7.69 38.55
CA GLN A 223 30.85 -6.24 38.67
C GLN A 223 30.53 -5.60 37.31
N ALA A 224 29.23 -5.47 37.01
CA ALA A 224 28.76 -4.77 35.82
C ALA A 224 28.50 -3.28 36.11
N GLN A 225 28.90 -2.41 35.17
CA GLN A 225 28.58 -0.99 35.24
C GLN A 225 27.07 -0.75 35.07
N ASP A 226 26.55 0.29 35.74
CA ASP A 226 25.12 0.64 35.70
C ASP A 226 24.61 0.87 34.26
N ILE A 227 25.46 1.39 33.38
CA ILE A 227 25.15 1.59 31.95
C ILE A 227 24.93 0.24 31.24
N ILE A 228 25.76 -0.77 31.54
CA ILE A 228 25.65 -2.12 30.96
C ILE A 228 24.36 -2.80 31.45
N ILE A 229 24.06 -2.69 32.74
CA ILE A 229 22.86 -3.26 33.35
C ILE A 229 21.61 -2.64 32.73
N SER A 230 21.56 -1.30 32.67
CA SER A 230 20.46 -0.55 32.04
C SER A 230 20.28 -0.94 30.58
N LYS A 231 21.38 -1.05 29.83
CA LYS A 231 21.35 -1.48 28.42
C LYS A 231 20.78 -2.89 28.26
N CYS A 232 21.16 -3.82 29.12
CA CYS A 232 20.66 -5.20 29.06
C CYS A 232 19.14 -5.26 29.30
N LEU A 233 18.66 -4.56 30.33
CA LEU A 233 17.22 -4.50 30.65
C LEU A 233 16.41 -3.84 29.52
N LYS A 234 16.94 -2.76 28.94
CA LYS A 234 16.31 -2.09 27.80
C LYS A 234 16.29 -2.95 26.53
N ASP A 235 17.41 -3.60 26.21
CA ASP A 235 17.51 -4.50 25.05
C ASP A 235 16.56 -5.69 25.16
N LEU A 236 16.44 -6.26 26.36
CA LEU A 236 15.47 -7.30 26.64
C LEU A 236 14.06 -6.82 26.35
N HIS A 237 13.66 -5.65 26.88
CA HIS A 237 12.33 -5.09 26.65
C HIS A 237 12.04 -4.90 25.16
N ILE A 238 12.98 -4.29 24.42
CA ILE A 238 12.87 -4.09 22.97
C ILE A 238 12.65 -5.43 22.26
N SER A 239 13.48 -6.43 22.58
CA SER A 239 13.37 -7.78 21.99
C SER A 239 12.00 -8.43 22.26
N ARG A 240 11.48 -8.31 23.49
CA ARG A 240 10.16 -8.82 23.86
C ARG A 240 9.03 -8.07 23.16
N ARG A 241 9.14 -6.75 23.05
CA ARG A 241 8.19 -5.90 22.33
C ARG A 241 8.12 -6.25 20.85
N ASP A 242 9.26 -6.50 20.21
CA ASP A 242 9.31 -6.90 18.80
C ASP A 242 8.66 -8.27 18.57
N LEU A 243 8.91 -9.23 19.46
CA LEU A 243 8.23 -10.53 19.45
C LEU A 243 6.71 -10.37 19.62
N TRP A 244 6.27 -9.52 20.55
CA TRP A 244 4.86 -9.22 20.76
C TRP A 244 4.23 -8.61 19.51
N ASN A 245 4.84 -7.57 18.93
CA ASN A 245 4.38 -6.92 17.71
C ASN A 245 4.28 -7.91 16.53
N LYS A 246 5.25 -8.83 16.41
CA LYS A 246 5.24 -9.89 15.40
C LYS A 246 4.09 -10.87 15.62
N LYS A 247 3.82 -11.26 16.87
CA LYS A 247 2.66 -12.12 17.22
C LYS A 247 1.34 -11.42 16.90
N GLN A 248 1.21 -10.15 17.26
CA GLN A 248 0.01 -9.35 16.96
C GLN A 248 -0.21 -9.17 15.46
N ARG A 249 0.85 -8.98 14.67
CA ARG A 249 0.77 -8.92 13.21
C ARG A 249 0.24 -10.23 12.62
N LYS A 250 0.82 -11.37 13.01
CA LYS A 250 0.35 -12.69 12.59
C LYS A 250 -1.11 -12.95 12.97
N LEU A 251 -1.54 -12.54 14.16
CA LEU A 251 -2.94 -12.68 14.58
C LEU A 251 -3.90 -11.85 13.71
N ARG A 252 -3.48 -10.65 13.29
CA ARG A 252 -4.28 -9.85 12.34
C ARG A 252 -4.34 -10.50 10.97
N GLU A 253 -3.22 -11.00 10.47
CA GLU A 253 -3.15 -11.71 9.18
C GLU A 253 -4.03 -12.97 9.18
N LEU A 254 -3.98 -13.77 10.26
CA LEU A 254 -4.85 -14.94 10.44
C LEU A 254 -6.32 -14.54 10.49
N ARG A 255 -6.68 -13.51 11.27
CA ARG A 255 -8.06 -13.02 11.32
C ARG A 255 -8.54 -12.52 9.96
N SER A 256 -7.69 -11.81 9.21
CA SER A 256 -8.02 -11.38 7.85
C SER A 256 -8.19 -12.57 6.93
N LYS A 257 -7.29 -13.56 6.99
CA LYS A 257 -7.40 -14.79 6.20
C LYS A 257 -8.69 -15.55 6.53
N GLU A 258 -9.01 -15.76 7.80
CA GLU A 258 -10.26 -16.38 8.23
C GLU A 258 -11.48 -15.58 7.75
N GLN A 259 -11.42 -14.25 7.70
CA GLN A 259 -12.50 -13.44 7.13
C GLN A 259 -12.65 -13.66 5.62
N PHE A 260 -11.54 -13.75 4.87
CA PHE A 260 -11.59 -14.07 3.44
C PHE A 260 -12.09 -15.49 3.20
N ASP A 261 -11.55 -16.49 3.92
CA ASP A 261 -11.96 -17.89 3.81
C ASP A 261 -13.45 -18.06 4.18
N ASN A 262 -13.96 -17.33 5.18
CA ASN A 262 -15.39 -17.32 5.52
C ASN A 262 -16.27 -16.62 4.48
N VAL A 263 -15.75 -15.61 3.78
CA VAL A 263 -16.44 -14.91 2.67
C VAL A 263 -16.47 -15.79 1.43
N GLU A 264 -15.41 -16.56 1.18
CA GLU A 264 -15.30 -17.52 0.06
C GLU A 264 -16.09 -18.81 0.31
N ALA A 265 -16.20 -19.26 1.57
CA ALA A 265 -17.04 -20.38 1.97
C ALA A 265 -18.55 -20.08 1.98
N GLN A 266 -18.95 -18.81 1.86
CA GLN A 266 -20.34 -18.49 1.54
C GLN A 266 -20.59 -18.81 0.07
N SER A 267 -21.39 -19.85 -0.20
CA SER A 267 -21.87 -20.14 -1.55
C SER A 267 -22.38 -18.84 -2.18
N PRO A 268 -21.97 -18.51 -3.42
CA PRO A 268 -22.55 -17.38 -4.11
C PRO A 268 -24.06 -17.54 -4.04
N ARG A 269 -24.78 -16.48 -3.64
CA ARG A 269 -26.20 -16.42 -3.97
C ARG A 269 -26.32 -16.67 -5.47
N SER A 270 -27.45 -17.21 -5.93
CA SER A 270 -27.69 -17.54 -7.35
C SER A 270 -27.49 -16.38 -8.35
N ASP A 271 -27.19 -15.18 -7.87
CA ASP A 271 -26.90 -13.93 -8.59
C ASP A 271 -25.41 -13.50 -8.48
N GLY A 272 -24.52 -14.33 -7.94
CA GLY A 272 -23.06 -14.06 -7.89
C GLY A 272 -22.63 -12.92 -6.96
N TYR A 273 -23.53 -12.25 -6.24
CA TYR A 273 -23.21 -11.10 -5.40
C TYR A 273 -22.94 -11.49 -3.93
N VAL A 274 -21.76 -11.12 -3.43
CA VAL A 274 -21.39 -11.23 -2.00
C VAL A 274 -21.41 -9.82 -1.38
N PRO A 275 -22.32 -9.52 -0.43
CA PRO A 275 -22.41 -8.20 0.17
C PRO A 275 -21.25 -7.92 1.13
N PHE A 276 -20.44 -6.91 0.80
CA PHE A 276 -19.38 -6.40 1.67
C PHE A 276 -19.99 -5.63 2.86
N LYS A 277 -19.96 -6.21 4.06
CA LYS A 277 -20.35 -5.49 5.29
C LYS A 277 -19.15 -4.72 5.85
N ARG A 278 -19.18 -3.38 5.72
CA ARG A 278 -18.30 -2.50 6.49
C ARG A 278 -18.68 -2.58 7.98
N LYS A 279 -17.69 -2.85 8.84
CA LYS A 279 -17.76 -2.56 10.27
C LYS A 279 -17.05 -1.25 10.54
#